data_AF-A0A7Z9UTN5-F1
#
_entry.id   AF-A0A7Z9UTN5-F1
#
_cell.length_a   1.000
_cell.length_b   1.000
_cell.length_c   1.000
_cell.angle_alpha   90.00
_cell.angle_beta   90.00
_cell.angle_gamma   90.00
#
_symmetry.space_group_name_H-M   'P 1'
#
loop_
_entity.id
_entity.type
_entity.pdbx_description
1 polymer ?
#
loop_
_entity_poly.entity_id
_entity_poly.type
_entity_poly.pdbx_seq_one_letter_code
_entity_poly.pdbx_strand_id
1 'polypeptide(L)'
;MKIFFFLFYFILIMVSFGIARDDFIFHYDFNQETAGKPPSDPWQPTVAGEVVVEKFPDEINKSVRITDPDGGGGMALILDSPITGKIISLEFKWLLKESSGSEVEVFYVLNQKCVDNWSGVCVAMTTGPGAVLQYHDKAWANSKKIVFDAWHEFKYVMDLKRLKYHLYYDEKEIVKNAEFRKYDGVKGIDKFNVANVGNGGTTFTMYFDDIVLYEGIDRPRPVKPMSMLTTRWSLIKTMN
;
A
#
# COMPACT_ATOMS: atom_id res chain seq x y z
N MET A 1 49.75 25.87 4.89
CA MET A 1 49.30 24.89 3.87
C MET A 1 48.66 23.61 4.44
N LYS A 2 49.09 23.08 5.59
CA LYS A 2 48.49 21.84 6.17
C LYS A 2 47.06 21.98 6.73
N ILE A 3 46.66 23.17 7.18
CA ILE A 3 45.31 23.41 7.76
C ILE A 3 44.20 23.41 6.70
N PHE A 4 44.48 23.89 5.48
CA PHE A 4 43.51 23.91 4.38
C PHE A 4 43.17 22.51 3.86
N PHE A 5 44.14 21.58 3.87
CA PHE A 5 43.91 20.19 3.49
C PHE A 5 43.01 19.44 4.49
N PHE A 6 43.09 19.80 5.78
CA PHE A 6 42.28 19.16 6.83
C PHE A 6 40.82 19.64 6.79
N LEU A 7 40.58 20.93 6.52
CA LEU A 7 39.22 21.45 6.34
C LEU A 7 38.53 20.87 5.10
N PHE A 8 39.26 20.65 4.01
CA PHE A 8 38.69 20.08 2.78
C PHE A 8 38.25 18.61 2.98
N TYR A 9 39.02 17.82 3.74
CA TYR A 9 38.62 16.47 4.12
C TYR A 9 37.41 16.45 5.08
N PHE A 10 37.33 17.41 6.01
CA PHE A 10 36.19 17.49 6.93
C PHE A 10 34.88 17.87 6.20
N ILE A 11 34.96 18.75 5.19
CA ILE A 11 33.81 19.10 4.35
C ILE A 11 33.40 17.89 3.48
N LEU A 12 34.35 17.17 2.87
CA LEU A 12 34.04 15.97 2.08
C LEU A 12 33.40 14.85 2.91
N ILE A 13 33.86 14.64 4.15
CA ILE A 13 33.25 13.67 5.09
C ILE A 13 31.84 14.11 5.48
N MET A 14 31.61 15.41 5.70
CA MET A 14 30.29 15.96 6.02
C MET A 14 29.31 15.91 4.83
N VAL A 15 29.79 15.98 3.58
CA VAL A 15 28.93 15.83 2.38
C VAL A 15 28.56 14.36 2.12
N SER A 16 29.39 13.40 2.56
CA SER A 16 29.05 11.97 2.47
C SER A 16 28.07 11.47 3.54
N PHE A 17 27.70 12.30 4.52
CA PHE A 17 26.49 12.10 5.34
C PHE A 17 25.25 12.74 4.67
N GLY A 18 25.24 12.80 3.34
CA GLY A 18 24.00 12.91 2.57
C GLY A 18 23.05 11.85 3.07
N ILE A 19 22.07 12.30 3.85
CA ILE A 19 21.10 11.52 4.60
C ILE A 19 20.49 10.51 3.63
N ALA A 20 20.88 9.24 3.74
CA ALA A 20 20.10 8.14 3.20
C ALA A 20 18.81 8.13 4.01
N ARG A 21 17.86 8.97 3.60
CA ARG A 21 16.53 9.00 4.17
C ARG A 21 15.91 7.71 3.69
N ASP A 22 15.65 6.80 4.62
CA ASP A 22 14.87 5.61 4.32
C ASP A 22 13.45 6.09 4.08
N ASP A 23 13.20 6.50 2.83
CA ASP A 23 11.94 7.08 2.40
C ASP A 23 10.84 5.99 2.34
N PHE A 24 11.22 4.71 2.43
CA PHE A 24 10.29 3.60 2.61
C PHE A 24 9.76 3.55 4.05
N ILE A 25 8.44 3.44 4.16
CA ILE A 25 7.75 3.20 5.43
C ILE A 25 7.55 1.69 5.62
N PHE A 26 7.13 0.98 4.57
CA PHE A 26 7.15 -0.48 4.52
C PHE A 26 7.19 -1.00 3.08
N HIS A 27 7.60 -2.26 2.92
CA HIS A 27 7.59 -3.00 1.66
C HIS A 27 7.32 -4.48 1.95
N TYR A 28 6.30 -5.06 1.29
CA TYR A 28 6.00 -6.49 1.32
C TYR A 28 5.90 -7.05 -0.11
N ASP A 29 6.85 -7.89 -0.49
CA ASP A 29 6.88 -8.63 -1.76
C ASP A 29 6.53 -10.12 -1.61
N PHE A 30 6.25 -10.56 -0.38
CA PHE A 30 5.84 -11.92 0.02
C PHE A 30 6.76 -13.08 -0.44
N ASN A 31 7.88 -12.81 -1.09
CA ASN A 31 8.72 -13.85 -1.71
C ASN A 31 9.39 -14.76 -0.67
N GLN A 32 9.64 -14.23 0.53
CA GLN A 32 10.22 -14.97 1.65
C GLN A 32 9.18 -15.65 2.54
N GLU A 33 7.88 -15.48 2.26
CA GLU A 33 6.80 -16.06 3.06
C GLU A 33 6.62 -17.56 2.77
N THR A 34 5.97 -18.25 3.71
CA THR A 34 5.61 -19.67 3.56
C THR A 34 4.31 -19.79 2.78
N ALA A 35 4.36 -20.43 1.61
CA ALA A 35 3.17 -20.66 0.79
C ALA A 35 2.12 -21.54 1.50
N GLY A 36 0.85 -21.27 1.25
CA GLY A 36 -0.29 -21.94 1.89
C GLY A 36 -0.54 -21.50 3.34
N LYS A 37 0.14 -20.44 3.81
CA LYS A 37 -0.12 -19.79 5.10
C LYS A 37 -0.57 -18.36 4.85
N PRO A 38 -1.29 -17.74 5.80
CA PRO A 38 -1.51 -16.31 5.77
C PRO A 38 -0.17 -15.54 5.78
N PRO A 39 -0.14 -14.31 5.25
CA PRO A 39 1.04 -13.45 5.36
C PRO A 39 1.42 -13.24 6.82
N SER A 40 2.71 -13.09 7.10
CA SER A 40 3.20 -12.87 8.45
C SER A 40 2.83 -11.47 8.97
N ASP A 41 3.03 -11.26 10.27
CA ASP A 41 2.91 -9.93 10.89
C ASP A 41 3.71 -8.88 10.08
N PRO A 42 3.18 -7.65 9.94
CA PRO A 42 2.05 -7.08 10.67
C PRO A 42 0.69 -7.21 9.96
N TRP A 43 0.58 -8.02 8.89
CA TRP A 43 -0.68 -8.21 8.20
C TRP A 43 -1.64 -9.07 9.03
N GLN A 44 -2.85 -8.59 9.21
CA GLN A 44 -3.92 -9.24 9.95
C GLN A 44 -5.03 -9.64 8.98
N PRO A 45 -5.08 -10.91 8.56
CA PRO A 45 -6.21 -11.45 7.81
C PRO A 45 -7.53 -11.26 8.54
N THR A 46 -8.60 -11.06 7.78
CA THR A 46 -9.96 -11.15 8.31
C THR A 46 -10.31 -12.58 8.70
N VAL A 47 -11.30 -12.71 9.58
CA VAL A 47 -11.88 -14.03 9.92
C VAL A 47 -12.74 -14.57 8.77
N ALA A 48 -13.40 -13.68 8.02
CA ALA A 48 -14.15 -14.04 6.82
C ALA A 48 -13.21 -14.16 5.61
N GLY A 49 -13.57 -15.02 4.66
CA GLY A 49 -12.75 -15.33 3.49
C GLY A 49 -11.50 -16.15 3.81
N GLU A 50 -10.66 -16.33 2.79
CA GLU A 50 -9.36 -16.98 2.86
C GLU A 50 -8.28 -16.02 2.37
N VAL A 51 -7.25 -15.80 3.19
CA VAL A 51 -6.06 -15.02 2.84
C VAL A 51 -4.84 -15.92 2.96
N VAL A 52 -4.15 -16.16 1.85
CA VAL A 52 -2.99 -17.05 1.80
C VAL A 52 -1.91 -16.52 0.87
N VAL A 53 -0.67 -16.71 1.25
CA VAL A 53 0.47 -16.56 0.35
C VAL A 53 0.46 -17.75 -0.61
N GLU A 54 0.51 -17.46 -1.90
CA GLU A 54 0.50 -18.44 -2.98
C GLU A 54 1.74 -18.29 -3.85
N LYS A 55 2.19 -19.42 -4.41
CA LYS A 55 3.27 -19.48 -5.42
C LYS A 55 2.72 -19.06 -6.77
N PHE A 56 2.38 -17.78 -6.88
CA PHE A 56 1.78 -17.19 -8.05
C PHE A 56 2.37 -15.79 -8.29
N PRO A 57 2.89 -15.50 -9.50
CA PRO A 57 2.78 -16.30 -10.73
C PRO A 57 3.68 -17.54 -10.80
N ASP A 58 4.68 -17.67 -9.93
CA ASP A 58 5.60 -18.80 -9.94
C ASP A 58 6.12 -19.16 -8.53
N GLU A 59 7.04 -20.12 -8.45
CA GLU A 59 7.62 -20.63 -7.20
C GLU A 59 8.45 -19.59 -6.41
N ILE A 60 9.00 -18.60 -7.12
CA ILE A 60 9.89 -17.57 -6.57
C ILE A 60 9.10 -16.30 -6.29
N ASN A 61 8.31 -15.86 -7.27
CA ASN A 61 7.47 -14.67 -7.19
C ASN A 61 6.12 -15.07 -6.59
N LYS A 62 5.99 -14.86 -5.28
CA LYS A 62 4.77 -15.19 -4.52
C LYS A 62 3.88 -13.95 -4.40
N SER A 63 2.60 -14.19 -4.15
CA SER A 63 1.62 -13.14 -3.92
C SER A 63 0.62 -13.57 -2.85
N VAL A 64 -0.11 -12.62 -2.29
CA VAL A 64 -1.22 -12.92 -1.39
C VAL A 64 -2.48 -13.08 -2.23
N ARG A 65 -3.08 -14.28 -2.22
CA ARG A 65 -4.43 -14.52 -2.69
C ARG A 65 -5.43 -14.20 -1.59
N ILE A 66 -6.47 -13.48 -1.96
CA ILE A 66 -7.64 -13.23 -1.13
C ILE A 66 -8.85 -13.79 -1.87
N THR A 67 -9.54 -14.74 -1.26
CA THR A 67 -10.82 -15.27 -1.74
C THR A 67 -11.91 -14.94 -0.74
N ASP A 68 -12.94 -14.28 -1.23
CA ASP A 68 -14.11 -13.90 -0.44
C ASP A 68 -15.35 -14.63 -0.98
N PRO A 69 -15.91 -15.58 -0.22
CA PRO A 69 -17.12 -16.29 -0.63
C PRO A 69 -18.42 -15.63 -0.13
N ASP A 70 -18.36 -14.70 0.83
CA ASP A 70 -19.56 -14.20 1.52
C ASP A 70 -19.51 -12.73 1.99
N GLY A 71 -18.51 -11.97 1.54
CA GLY A 71 -18.50 -10.53 1.52
C GLY A 71 -17.53 -9.86 2.49
N GLY A 72 -16.65 -10.57 3.20
CA GLY A 72 -15.75 -9.94 4.19
C GLY A 72 -14.28 -10.36 4.12
N GLY A 73 -13.81 -10.87 2.99
CA GLY A 73 -12.46 -11.38 2.80
C GLY A 73 -11.42 -10.30 2.54
N GLY A 74 -10.41 -10.19 3.39
CA GLY A 74 -9.38 -9.16 3.25
C GLY A 74 -8.28 -9.27 4.28
N MET A 75 -7.36 -8.31 4.28
CA MET A 75 -6.36 -8.18 5.34
C MET A 75 -6.11 -6.72 5.69
N ALA A 76 -5.67 -6.46 6.91
CA ALA A 76 -5.37 -5.12 7.40
C ALA A 76 -3.94 -5.01 7.93
N LEU A 77 -3.34 -3.83 7.79
CA LEU A 77 -2.12 -3.43 8.48
C LEU A 77 -2.40 -2.10 9.18
N ILE A 78 -1.99 -2.00 10.44
CA ILE A 78 -2.16 -0.79 11.25
C ILE A 78 -0.77 -0.33 11.70
N LEU A 79 -0.46 0.94 11.44
CA LEU A 79 0.74 1.59 11.94
C LEU A 79 0.55 2.04 13.39
N ASP A 80 1.65 2.08 14.14
CA ASP A 80 1.65 2.54 15.54
C ASP A 80 1.22 4.01 15.69
N SER A 81 1.34 4.81 14.63
CA SER A 81 0.97 6.23 14.63
C SER A 81 0.57 6.75 13.24
N PRO A 82 -0.43 7.65 13.16
CA PRO A 82 -0.81 8.32 11.92
C PRO A 82 0.33 9.10 11.27
N ILE A 83 0.48 8.90 9.96
CA ILE A 83 1.30 9.75 9.11
C ILE A 83 0.50 11.00 8.76
N THR A 84 1.07 12.19 8.98
CA THR A 84 0.36 13.47 8.79
C THR A 84 1.21 14.46 7.99
N GLY A 85 0.55 15.38 7.27
CA GLY A 85 1.18 16.58 6.69
C GLY A 85 2.20 16.34 5.58
N LYS A 86 2.30 15.12 5.04
CA LYS A 86 3.24 14.70 4.01
C LYS A 86 2.53 14.33 2.71
N ILE A 87 3.31 14.21 1.64
CA ILE A 87 2.90 13.46 0.45
C ILE A 87 3.39 12.03 0.63
N ILE A 88 2.48 11.06 0.54
CA ILE A 88 2.77 9.63 0.70
C ILE A 88 2.30 8.91 -0.55
N SER A 89 3.11 7.97 -1.03
CA SER A 89 2.71 7.09 -2.12
C SER A 89 2.55 5.66 -1.63
N LEU A 90 1.47 5.01 -2.08
CA LEU A 90 1.23 3.59 -1.93
C LEU A 90 1.24 2.97 -3.32
N GLU A 91 2.11 1.99 -3.54
CA GLU A 91 2.17 1.20 -4.76
C GLU A 91 1.87 -0.27 -4.45
N PHE A 92 1.22 -0.97 -5.37
CA PHE A 92 1.00 -2.40 -5.29
C PHE A 92 0.69 -2.98 -6.66
N LYS A 93 0.96 -4.27 -6.82
CA LYS A 93 0.47 -5.08 -7.94
C LYS A 93 -0.83 -5.73 -7.54
N TRP A 94 -1.76 -5.78 -8.49
CA TRP A 94 -3.09 -6.33 -8.28
C TRP A 94 -3.55 -7.14 -9.48
N LEU A 95 -4.21 -8.25 -9.22
CA LEU A 95 -4.88 -9.07 -10.23
C LEU A 95 -6.27 -9.47 -9.73
N LEU A 96 -7.27 -9.30 -10.59
CA LEU A 96 -8.62 -9.82 -10.36
C LEU A 96 -8.84 -11.10 -11.18
N LYS A 97 -9.19 -12.21 -10.52
CA LYS A 97 -9.55 -13.48 -11.19
C LYS A 97 -11.03 -13.55 -11.50
N GLU A 98 -11.85 -13.26 -10.52
CA GLU A 98 -13.30 -13.38 -10.62
C GLU A 98 -13.96 -12.46 -9.60
N SER A 99 -15.17 -12.03 -9.90
CA SER A 99 -15.99 -11.30 -8.93
C SER A 99 -17.48 -11.36 -9.28
N SER A 100 -18.33 -11.30 -8.26
CA SER A 100 -19.78 -11.19 -8.40
C SER A 100 -20.41 -10.45 -7.21
N GLY A 101 -21.67 -10.02 -7.37
CA GLY A 101 -22.43 -9.34 -6.33
C GLY A 101 -22.51 -7.83 -6.51
N SER A 102 -22.36 -7.08 -5.42
CA SER A 102 -22.31 -5.62 -5.37
C SER A 102 -20.88 -5.09 -5.64
N GLU A 103 -20.47 -4.01 -4.97
CA GLU A 103 -19.17 -3.34 -5.10
C GLU A 103 -18.14 -4.02 -4.18
N VAL A 104 -16.89 -4.10 -4.64
CA VAL A 104 -15.78 -4.69 -3.89
C VAL A 104 -14.68 -3.67 -3.69
N GLU A 105 -14.17 -3.56 -2.48
CA GLU A 105 -12.99 -2.78 -2.18
C GLU A 105 -11.72 -3.37 -2.83
N VAL A 106 -10.87 -2.54 -3.41
CA VAL A 106 -9.55 -2.99 -3.89
C VAL A 106 -8.50 -2.73 -2.81
N PHE A 107 -8.33 -1.47 -2.41
CA PHE A 107 -7.41 -1.10 -1.33
C PHE A 107 -7.86 0.22 -0.70
N TYR A 108 -8.05 0.21 0.63
CA TYR A 108 -8.38 1.39 1.43
C TYR A 108 -7.20 1.86 2.27
N VAL A 109 -6.98 3.18 2.27
CA VAL A 109 -6.00 3.86 3.12
C VAL A 109 -6.76 4.84 4.02
N LEU A 110 -6.78 4.53 5.31
CA LEU A 110 -7.71 5.09 6.28
C LEU A 110 -6.98 5.64 7.51
N ASN A 111 -7.74 6.32 8.36
CA ASN A 111 -7.38 6.61 9.74
C ASN A 111 -8.20 5.76 10.70
N GLN A 112 -7.56 5.04 11.62
CA GLN A 112 -8.24 4.17 12.59
C GLN A 112 -9.15 4.93 13.57
N LYS A 113 -8.95 6.25 13.74
CA LYS A 113 -9.70 7.09 14.68
C LYS A 113 -10.93 7.75 14.06
N CYS A 114 -11.21 7.48 12.78
CA CYS A 114 -12.43 7.95 12.15
C CYS A 114 -13.63 7.16 12.66
N VAL A 115 -14.66 7.85 13.15
CA VAL A 115 -15.86 7.28 13.79
C VAL A 115 -16.59 6.31 12.87
N ASP A 116 -16.51 6.53 11.55
CA ASP A 116 -17.19 5.70 10.57
C ASP A 116 -16.35 4.51 10.09
N ASN A 117 -15.06 4.40 10.44
CA ASN A 117 -14.14 3.35 9.96
C ASN A 117 -13.94 3.26 8.43
N TRP A 118 -14.42 4.24 7.65
CA TRP A 118 -14.34 4.22 6.18
C TRP A 118 -13.86 5.56 5.57
N SER A 119 -13.39 6.49 6.40
CA SER A 119 -12.87 7.79 5.96
C SER A 119 -11.40 7.71 5.53
N GLY A 120 -11.06 8.25 4.37
CA GLY A 120 -9.72 8.16 3.77
C GLY A 120 -9.72 8.09 2.25
N VAL A 121 -8.73 7.41 1.69
CA VAL A 121 -8.67 7.08 0.25
C VAL A 121 -9.21 5.68 0.05
N CYS A 122 -10.17 5.57 -0.87
CA CYS A 122 -10.92 4.36 -1.08
C CYS A 122 -11.13 4.18 -2.58
N VAL A 123 -10.57 3.08 -3.10
CA VAL A 123 -10.76 2.63 -4.48
C VAL A 123 -11.46 1.28 -4.40
N ALA A 124 -12.57 1.19 -5.12
CA ALA A 124 -13.41 0.02 -5.20
C ALA A 124 -13.60 -0.38 -6.66
N MET A 125 -14.42 -1.39 -6.90
CA MET A 125 -14.79 -1.82 -8.23
C MET A 125 -16.23 -2.32 -8.27
N THR A 126 -16.89 -2.15 -9.42
CA THR A 126 -18.06 -2.94 -9.72
C THR A 126 -17.65 -4.39 -10.00
N THR A 127 -18.57 -5.34 -9.89
CA THR A 127 -18.28 -6.76 -10.12
C THR A 127 -18.89 -7.29 -11.43
N GLY A 128 -18.46 -8.48 -11.85
CA GLY A 128 -18.98 -9.16 -13.03
C GLY A 128 -18.43 -8.65 -14.37
N PRO A 129 -19.02 -9.11 -15.49
CA PRO A 129 -18.56 -8.77 -16.83
C PRO A 129 -18.58 -7.25 -17.08
N GLY A 130 -17.41 -6.70 -17.40
CA GLY A 130 -17.27 -5.27 -17.64
C GLY A 130 -17.03 -4.42 -16.38
N ALA A 131 -16.62 -5.05 -15.28
CA ALA A 131 -16.17 -4.38 -14.06
C ALA A 131 -15.30 -3.13 -14.35
N VAL A 132 -15.55 -2.08 -13.58
CA VAL A 132 -14.80 -0.82 -13.64
C VAL A 132 -14.30 -0.45 -12.24
N LEU A 133 -13.13 0.15 -12.19
CA LEU A 133 -12.61 0.81 -10.99
C LEU A 133 -13.46 2.03 -10.68
N GLN A 134 -13.78 2.17 -9.40
CA GLN A 134 -14.51 3.26 -8.83
C GLN A 134 -13.63 3.97 -7.80
N TYR A 135 -13.73 5.28 -7.78
CA TYR A 135 -13.02 6.12 -6.84
C TYR A 135 -13.99 7.13 -6.24
N HIS A 136 -13.68 7.60 -5.04
CA HIS A 136 -14.49 8.61 -4.38
C HIS A 136 -13.90 10.01 -4.62
N ASP A 137 -14.71 10.93 -5.15
CA ASP A 137 -14.44 12.37 -5.22
C ASP A 137 -15.77 13.13 -5.08
N LYS A 138 -16.11 13.52 -3.83
CA LYS A 138 -17.44 14.01 -3.39
C LYS A 138 -18.59 13.02 -3.54
N ALA A 139 -18.58 12.21 -4.60
CA ALA A 139 -19.42 11.07 -4.86
C ALA A 139 -18.58 9.96 -5.52
N TRP A 140 -19.15 8.75 -5.60
CA TRP A 140 -18.55 7.67 -6.36
C TRP A 140 -18.54 7.96 -7.86
N ALA A 141 -17.39 7.74 -8.49
CA ALA A 141 -17.20 7.92 -9.92
C ALA A 141 -16.44 6.73 -10.52
N ASN A 142 -16.79 6.37 -11.76
CA ASN A 142 -16.11 5.32 -12.51
C ASN A 142 -14.87 5.90 -13.20
N SER A 143 -13.79 5.13 -13.29
CA SER A 143 -12.54 5.56 -13.93
C SER A 143 -12.13 4.67 -15.10
N LYS A 144 -11.76 3.42 -14.80
CA LYS A 144 -11.06 2.53 -15.74
C LYS A 144 -11.71 1.15 -15.73
N LYS A 145 -11.94 0.59 -16.92
CA LYS A 145 -12.37 -0.80 -17.08
C LYS A 145 -11.26 -1.75 -16.64
N ILE A 146 -11.63 -2.76 -15.87
CA ILE A 146 -10.73 -3.78 -15.34
C ILE A 146 -10.55 -4.89 -16.38
N VAL A 147 -9.31 -5.37 -16.49
CA VAL A 147 -8.98 -6.58 -17.23
C VAL A 147 -8.79 -7.70 -16.21
N PHE A 148 -9.57 -8.78 -16.36
CA PHE A 148 -9.48 -9.95 -15.51
C PHE A 148 -8.27 -10.78 -15.93
N ASP A 149 -7.73 -11.59 -15.03
CA ASP A 149 -6.61 -12.50 -15.28
C ASP A 149 -5.29 -11.82 -15.71
N ALA A 150 -5.14 -10.52 -15.42
CA ALA A 150 -3.94 -9.76 -15.72
C ALA A 150 -3.42 -9.02 -14.48
N TRP A 151 -2.10 -8.99 -14.33
CA TRP A 151 -1.44 -8.19 -13.30
C TRP A 151 -1.41 -6.73 -13.75
N HIS A 152 -1.77 -5.85 -12.82
CA HIS A 152 -1.79 -4.40 -13.01
C HIS A 152 -1.04 -3.71 -11.88
N GLU A 153 -0.44 -2.57 -12.20
CA GLU A 153 0.26 -1.74 -11.22
C GLU A 153 -0.63 -0.58 -10.78
N PHE A 154 -0.85 -0.46 -9.48
CA PHE A 154 -1.55 0.64 -8.86
C PHE A 154 -0.58 1.57 -8.15
N LYS A 155 -0.89 2.86 -8.20
CA LYS A 155 -0.24 3.87 -7.36
C LYS A 155 -1.23 4.91 -6.87
N TYR A 156 -1.27 5.10 -5.57
CA TYR A 156 -1.91 6.24 -4.93
C TYR A 156 -0.82 7.26 -4.62
N VAL A 157 -1.00 8.52 -5.04
CA VAL A 157 -0.18 9.64 -4.55
C VAL A 157 -1.07 10.53 -3.71
N MET A 158 -0.83 10.54 -2.40
CA MET A 158 -1.72 11.11 -1.39
C MET A 158 -1.08 12.34 -0.75
N ASP A 159 -1.66 13.52 -0.96
CA ASP A 159 -1.30 14.74 -0.23
C ASP A 159 -2.13 14.79 1.06
N LEU A 160 -1.52 14.43 2.18
CA LEU A 160 -2.18 14.36 3.49
C LEU A 160 -2.42 15.73 4.13
N LYS A 161 -1.83 16.80 3.58
CA LYS A 161 -2.08 18.18 4.03
C LYS A 161 -3.30 18.77 3.33
N ARG A 162 -3.45 18.49 2.03
CA ARG A 162 -4.57 18.98 1.21
C ARG A 162 -5.74 18.00 1.17
N LEU A 163 -5.51 16.76 1.58
CA LEU A 163 -6.47 15.65 1.57
C LEU A 163 -7.01 15.40 0.18
N LYS A 164 -6.05 15.32 -0.74
CA LYS A 164 -6.24 15.07 -2.16
C LYS A 164 -5.37 13.90 -2.57
N TYR A 165 -5.82 13.13 -3.54
CA TYR A 165 -5.01 12.06 -4.10
C TYR A 165 -5.09 11.99 -5.62
N HIS A 166 -4.09 11.34 -6.19
CA HIS A 166 -4.03 10.91 -7.58
C HIS A 166 -4.01 9.39 -7.62
N LEU A 167 -4.61 8.81 -8.65
CA LEU A 167 -4.63 7.37 -8.89
C LEU A 167 -3.97 7.09 -10.24
N TYR A 168 -3.02 6.17 -10.24
CA TYR A 168 -2.40 5.66 -11.45
C TYR A 168 -2.70 4.16 -11.58
N TYR A 169 -2.88 3.73 -12.82
CA TYR A 169 -3.12 2.34 -13.19
C TYR A 169 -2.27 2.03 -14.44
N ASP A 170 -1.36 1.08 -14.32
CA ASP A 170 -0.34 0.76 -15.33
C ASP A 170 0.41 2.03 -15.78
N GLU A 171 1.03 2.71 -14.81
CA GLU A 171 1.78 3.98 -14.95
C GLU A 171 0.97 5.20 -15.43
N LYS A 172 -0.27 5.02 -15.88
CA LYS A 172 -1.12 6.10 -16.39
C LYS A 172 -1.95 6.73 -15.28
N GLU A 173 -1.89 8.06 -15.14
CA GLU A 173 -2.80 8.82 -14.27
C GLU A 173 -4.24 8.64 -14.78
N ILE A 174 -5.09 8.00 -13.98
CA ILE A 174 -6.52 7.79 -14.28
C ILE A 174 -7.44 8.65 -13.41
N VAL A 175 -6.95 9.15 -12.27
CA VAL A 175 -7.67 10.11 -11.42
C VAL A 175 -6.69 11.17 -10.94
N LYS A 176 -7.14 12.44 -10.97
CA LYS A 176 -6.34 13.59 -10.61
C LYS A 176 -7.04 14.44 -9.56
N ASN A 177 -6.35 14.78 -8.48
CA ASN A 177 -6.82 15.70 -7.43
C ASN A 177 -8.19 15.32 -6.82
N ALA A 178 -8.48 14.04 -6.65
CA ALA A 178 -9.71 13.57 -6.01
C ALA A 178 -9.68 13.82 -4.49
N GLU A 179 -10.84 14.06 -3.88
CA GLU A 179 -10.98 14.28 -2.43
C GLU A 179 -10.96 12.99 -1.62
N PHE A 180 -10.34 13.03 -0.44
CA PHE A 180 -10.53 11.97 0.54
C PHE A 180 -12.02 11.85 0.89
N ARG A 181 -12.51 10.63 1.00
CA ARG A 181 -13.88 10.33 1.43
C ARG A 181 -14.07 10.76 2.87
N LYS A 182 -15.13 11.54 3.12
CA LYS A 182 -15.63 11.99 4.43
C LYS A 182 -14.53 12.58 5.32
N TYR A 183 -14.42 13.89 5.25
CA TYR A 183 -13.32 14.66 5.86
C TYR A 183 -13.40 14.81 7.39
N ASP A 184 -14.56 14.54 8.01
CA ASP A 184 -14.76 14.81 9.44
C ASP A 184 -13.92 13.86 10.31
N GLY A 185 -12.69 14.29 10.62
CA GLY A 185 -11.81 13.64 11.59
C GLY A 185 -10.55 12.98 11.03
N VAL A 186 -10.31 12.97 9.71
CA VAL A 186 -9.06 12.40 9.15
C VAL A 186 -7.87 13.27 9.55
N LYS A 187 -7.08 12.82 10.53
CA LYS A 187 -5.81 13.44 10.94
C LYS A 187 -4.66 12.51 10.57
N GLY A 188 -4.44 12.35 9.27
CA GLY A 188 -3.43 11.44 8.72
C GLY A 188 -3.96 10.06 8.38
N ILE A 189 -3.05 9.14 8.05
CA ILE A 189 -3.35 7.74 7.69
C ILE A 189 -2.52 6.78 8.54
N ASP A 190 -3.11 5.68 8.97
CA ASP A 190 -2.45 4.61 9.73
C ASP A 190 -3.05 3.21 9.51
N LYS A 191 -4.17 3.08 8.79
CA LYS A 191 -4.82 1.81 8.56
C LYS A 191 -4.91 1.51 7.06
N PHE A 192 -4.45 0.33 6.67
CA PHE A 192 -4.35 -0.12 5.29
C PHE A 192 -5.13 -1.41 5.17
N ASN A 193 -6.27 -1.36 4.46
CA ASN A 193 -7.06 -2.56 4.21
C ASN A 193 -6.90 -2.97 2.75
N VAL A 194 -6.61 -4.24 2.55
CA VAL A 194 -6.54 -4.88 1.24
C VAL A 194 -7.79 -5.71 1.06
N ALA A 195 -8.52 -5.44 -0.02
CA ALA A 195 -9.85 -5.97 -0.28
C ALA A 195 -10.90 -5.63 0.82
N ASN A 196 -11.94 -6.46 0.97
CA ASN A 196 -13.04 -6.24 1.90
C ASN A 196 -12.63 -6.60 3.33
N VAL A 197 -12.66 -5.64 4.26
CA VAL A 197 -12.49 -5.92 5.70
C VAL A 197 -13.80 -5.78 6.51
N GLY A 198 -14.94 -6.00 5.84
CA GLY A 198 -16.28 -6.02 6.41
C GLY A 198 -17.30 -6.51 5.38
N ASN A 199 -18.49 -6.94 5.80
CA ASN A 199 -19.46 -7.59 4.91
C ASN A 199 -20.05 -6.63 3.86
N GLY A 200 -19.63 -6.78 2.60
CA GLY A 200 -20.14 -6.09 1.41
C GLY A 200 -21.15 -6.88 0.59
N GLY A 201 -21.40 -8.16 0.89
CA GLY A 201 -22.30 -9.03 0.11
C GLY A 201 -21.76 -9.40 -1.28
N THR A 202 -20.44 -9.48 -1.42
CA THR A 202 -19.74 -9.78 -2.68
C THR A 202 -18.94 -11.07 -2.60
N THR A 203 -18.61 -11.61 -3.77
CA THR A 203 -17.62 -12.66 -3.89
C THR A 203 -16.52 -12.26 -4.86
N PHE A 204 -15.30 -12.67 -4.60
CA PHE A 204 -14.18 -12.46 -5.49
C PHE A 204 -12.99 -13.36 -5.18
N THR A 205 -12.09 -13.46 -6.16
CA THR A 205 -10.71 -13.89 -5.93
C THR A 205 -9.78 -12.82 -6.52
N MET A 206 -8.89 -12.29 -5.68
CA MET A 206 -7.89 -11.30 -6.04
C MET A 206 -6.50 -11.71 -5.57
N TYR A 207 -5.49 -11.16 -6.21
CA TYR A 207 -4.10 -11.28 -5.80
C TYR A 207 -3.47 -9.91 -5.61
N PHE A 208 -2.61 -9.82 -4.60
CA PHE A 208 -1.84 -8.62 -4.28
C PHE A 208 -0.37 -8.97 -4.08
N ASP A 209 0.52 -8.11 -4.59
CA ASP A 209 1.97 -8.27 -4.46
C ASP A 209 2.67 -6.89 -4.47
N ASP A 210 3.94 -6.85 -4.07
CA ASP A 210 4.81 -5.66 -4.05
C ASP A 210 4.13 -4.43 -3.41
N ILE A 211 3.51 -4.61 -2.24
CA ILE A 211 2.82 -3.53 -1.53
C ILE A 211 3.86 -2.65 -0.84
N VAL A 212 3.96 -1.40 -1.27
CA VAL A 212 5.01 -0.47 -0.82
C VAL A 212 4.42 0.87 -0.44
N LEU A 213 4.78 1.36 0.75
CA LEU A 213 4.44 2.69 1.20
C LEU A 213 5.71 3.52 1.40
N TYR A 214 5.75 4.74 0.88
CA TYR A 214 6.91 5.62 0.97
C TYR A 214 6.55 7.11 0.99
N GLU A 215 7.47 7.94 1.50
CA GLU A 215 7.35 9.40 1.46
C GLU A 215 7.72 9.95 0.08
N GLY A 216 6.90 10.85 -0.46
CA GLY A 216 7.11 11.48 -1.75
C GLY A 216 6.28 10.88 -2.89
N ILE A 217 6.60 11.30 -4.10
CA ILE A 217 5.89 10.90 -5.34
C ILE A 217 6.65 9.80 -6.06
N ASP A 218 7.98 9.84 -6.06
CA ASP A 218 8.82 8.89 -6.79
C ASP A 218 9.30 7.79 -5.87
N ARG A 219 9.18 6.52 -6.31
CA ARG A 219 9.64 5.37 -5.53
C ARG A 219 11.13 5.55 -5.25
N PRO A 220 11.55 5.52 -3.97
CA PRO A 220 12.96 5.61 -3.62
C PRO A 220 13.70 4.47 -4.28
N ARG A 221 14.89 4.74 -4.82
CA ARG A 221 15.74 3.66 -5.32
C ARG A 221 16.53 3.12 -4.14
N PRO A 222 16.50 1.80 -3.86
CA PRO A 222 17.41 1.24 -2.86
C PRO A 222 18.84 1.56 -3.32
N VAL A 223 19.53 2.41 -2.55
CA VAL A 223 20.93 2.70 -2.80
C VAL A 223 21.67 1.40 -2.49
N LYS A 224 22.27 0.77 -3.50
CA LYS A 224 23.17 -0.37 -3.27
C LYS A 224 24.17 0.06 -2.19
N PRO A 225 24.34 -0.68 -1.08
CA PRO A 225 25.37 -0.35 -0.11
C PRO A 225 26.72 -0.41 -0.84
N MET A 226 27.37 0.75 -1.02
CA MET A 226 28.78 0.79 -1.38
C MET A 226 29.56 0.21 -0.20
N SER A 227 29.93 -1.06 -0.33
CA SER A 227 31.00 -1.76 0.38
C SER A 227 31.29 -1.34 1.85
N MET A 228 30.92 -2.24 2.76
CA MET A 228 31.45 -2.46 4.12
C MET A 228 31.10 -1.43 5.23
N LEU A 229 30.45 -1.97 6.29
CA LEU A 229 29.99 -1.38 7.57
C LEU A 229 28.66 -0.61 7.46
N THR A 230 27.55 -0.94 8.14
CA THR A 230 27.32 -1.70 9.38
C THR A 230 25.88 -2.22 9.36
N THR A 231 25.66 -3.50 9.63
CA THR A 231 24.32 -4.03 9.92
C THR A 231 23.84 -3.43 11.24
N ARG A 232 22.77 -2.64 11.23
CA ARG A 232 21.96 -2.39 12.43
C ARG A 232 20.55 -2.86 12.17
N TRP A 233 20.29 -4.11 12.55
CA TRP A 233 18.96 -4.58 12.89
C TRP A 233 18.53 -3.82 14.15
N SER A 234 17.53 -2.95 14.06
CA SER A 234 16.82 -2.51 15.25
C SER A 234 15.99 -3.68 15.75
N LEU A 235 16.46 -4.33 16.81
CA LEU A 235 15.66 -5.16 17.69
C LEU A 235 14.38 -4.41 18.07
N ILE A 236 13.23 -4.91 17.63
CA ILE A 236 11.94 -4.58 18.23
C ILE A 236 12.04 -5.01 19.69
N LYS A 237 12.01 -4.03 20.58
CA LYS A 237 11.98 -4.26 22.02
C LYS A 237 10.55 -4.69 22.38
N THR A 238 10.30 -5.98 22.47
CA THR A 238 9.13 -6.48 23.20
C THR A 238 9.29 -6.12 24.67
N MET A 239 8.33 -5.38 25.22
CA MET A 239 8.19 -5.22 26.66
C MET A 239 7.16 -6.23 27.15
N ASN A 240 7.56 -6.99 28.18
CA ASN A 240 6.71 -7.88 28.97
C ASN A 240 5.53 -7.14 29.61
#